data_AF-F0G9Y6-F1
#
_entry.id   AF-F0G9Y6-F1
#
_cell.length_a   1.000
_cell.length_b   1.000
_cell.length_c   1.000
_cell.angle_alpha   90.00
_cell.angle_beta   90.00
_cell.angle_gamma   90.00
#
_symmetry.space_group_name_H-M   'P 1'
#
loop_
_entity.id
_entity.type
_entity.pdbx_description
1 polymer ?
#
loop_
_entity_poly.entity_id
_entity_poly.type
_entity_poly.pdbx_seq_one_letter_code
_entity_poly.pdbx_strand_id
1 'polypeptide(L)'
;MEIRIGIIPLPVYFILLALIVGFSVTGKVPGEISMAIAVLAFFGFTCAELGKRLPLLRNIGAAAIFATFVPSALTYYHVLPKPVLNLTVEFTKSTNFLYLFIASIIVGSILSMDRRVLIQGFLKIFVPLAAGSVAAAIVGTAVGTALGLGARHTLLYIVVPIMAGGVGEGAIPLSIGYSELMHLPQGEMFAMVLPPVMLGSLTAIILSGALDMLGKRLPHLTGNGRLQVGESGDMTPESEELRGHVDVSHIAGAGITAITLYLVGLMAHKLFGLPAPVAMLFLAVLVKLARAGSPPPPHAARR
;
A
#
# COMPACT_ATOMS: atom_id res chain seq x y z
N MET A 1 7.73 -21.08 -24.35
CA MET A 1 7.34 -19.76 -23.80
C MET A 1 6.12 -19.98 -22.92
N GLU A 2 6.27 -19.96 -21.60
CA GLU A 2 5.14 -20.07 -20.68
C GLU A 2 4.41 -18.72 -20.62
N ILE A 3 3.27 -18.62 -21.30
CA ILE A 3 2.42 -17.44 -21.19
C ILE A 3 1.84 -17.43 -19.76
N ARG A 4 1.95 -16.30 -19.06
CA ARG A 4 1.46 -16.12 -17.69
C ARG A 4 0.58 -14.88 -17.63
N ILE A 5 -0.45 -14.89 -16.78
CA ILE A 5 -1.28 -13.73 -16.47
C ILE A 5 -0.87 -13.27 -15.06
N GLY A 6 -0.11 -12.18 -14.99
CA GLY A 6 0.59 -11.81 -13.75
C GLY A 6 1.57 -12.90 -13.33
N ILE A 7 1.34 -13.49 -12.15
CA ILE A 7 2.16 -14.61 -11.63
C ILE A 7 1.59 -16.00 -11.95
N ILE A 8 0.36 -16.07 -12.48
CA ILE A 8 -0.39 -17.33 -12.64
C ILE A 8 -0.06 -17.96 -14.00
N PRO A 9 0.43 -19.21 -14.04
CA PRO A 9 0.60 -19.95 -15.30
C PRO A 9 -0.73 -20.14 -16.02
N LEU A 10 -0.75 -20.04 -17.35
CA LEU A 10 -1.98 -20.12 -18.14
C LEU A 10 -2.84 -21.38 -17.85
N PRO A 11 -2.26 -22.59 -17.68
CA PRO A 11 -3.07 -23.77 -17.35
C PRO A 11 -3.78 -23.64 -16.00
N VAL A 12 -3.07 -23.12 -14.99
CA VAL A 12 -3.63 -22.89 -13.64
C VAL A 12 -4.70 -21.80 -13.67
N TYR A 13 -4.51 -20.77 -14.50
CA TYR A 13 -5.47 -19.70 -14.69
C TYR A 13 -6.83 -20.23 -15.18
N PHE A 14 -6.84 -21.10 -16.19
CA PHE A 14 -8.08 -21.68 -16.70
C PHE A 14 -8.76 -22.61 -15.69
N ILE A 15 -7.98 -23.38 -14.93
CA ILE A 15 -8.52 -24.21 -13.84
C ILE A 15 -9.16 -23.33 -12.76
N LEU A 16 -8.48 -22.25 -12.34
CA LEU A 16 -9.02 -21.29 -11.38
C LEU A 16 -10.31 -20.66 -11.88
N LEU A 17 -10.36 -20.23 -13.15
CA LEU A 17 -11.57 -19.69 -13.75
C LEU A 17 -12.71 -20.73 -13.74
N ALA A 18 -12.43 -21.96 -14.14
CA ALA A 18 -13.42 -23.04 -14.14
C ALA A 18 -13.96 -23.34 -12.73
N LEU A 19 -13.10 -23.34 -11.72
CA LEU A 19 -13.49 -23.53 -10.33
C LEU A 19 -14.33 -22.36 -9.81
N ILE A 20 -13.89 -21.11 -10.03
CA ILE A 20 -14.63 -19.92 -9.61
C ILE A 20 -16.01 -19.89 -10.26
N VAL A 21 -16.10 -20.15 -11.56
CA VAL A 21 -17.39 -20.22 -12.27
C VAL A 21 -18.24 -21.38 -11.78
N GLY A 22 -17.67 -22.58 -11.64
CA GLY A 22 -18.38 -23.78 -11.18
C GLY A 22 -18.99 -23.60 -9.79
N PHE A 23 -18.22 -23.08 -8.84
CA PHE A 23 -18.70 -22.75 -7.49
C PHE A 23 -19.69 -21.58 -7.47
N SER A 24 -19.54 -20.61 -8.36
CA SER A 24 -20.47 -19.48 -8.47
C SER A 24 -21.83 -19.91 -9.03
N VAL A 25 -21.86 -20.77 -10.05
CA VAL A 25 -23.08 -21.28 -10.68
C VAL A 25 -23.84 -22.23 -9.73
N THR A 26 -23.12 -23.06 -8.98
CA THR A 26 -23.74 -23.92 -7.95
C THR A 26 -24.20 -23.16 -6.72
N GLY A 27 -23.88 -21.86 -6.60
CA GLY A 27 -24.25 -21.01 -5.46
C GLY A 27 -23.56 -21.37 -4.14
N LYS A 28 -22.69 -22.39 -4.14
CA LYS A 28 -21.98 -22.92 -2.97
C LYS A 28 -20.50 -22.56 -3.06
N VAL A 29 -20.20 -21.26 -3.04
CA VAL A 29 -18.81 -20.82 -2.97
C VAL A 29 -18.29 -21.09 -1.55
N PRO A 30 -17.22 -21.88 -1.38
CA PRO A 30 -16.66 -22.14 -0.06
C PRO A 30 -16.24 -20.83 0.61
N GLY A 31 -16.68 -20.62 1.86
CA GLY A 31 -16.33 -19.47 2.71
C GLY A 31 -14.89 -19.50 3.24
N GLU A 32 -14.03 -20.33 2.66
CA GLU A 32 -12.69 -20.61 3.17
C GLU A 32 -11.67 -19.58 2.65
N ILE A 33 -10.64 -19.34 3.46
CA ILE A 33 -9.54 -18.42 3.13
C ILE A 33 -8.89 -18.76 1.78
N SER A 34 -8.75 -20.05 1.48
CA SER A 34 -8.19 -20.53 0.21
C SER A 34 -8.98 -20.03 -1.01
N MET A 35 -10.31 -20.09 -0.93
CA MET A 35 -11.19 -19.62 -2.02
C MET A 35 -11.15 -18.10 -2.14
N ALA A 36 -11.14 -17.38 -1.01
CA ALA A 36 -11.05 -15.92 -1.01
C ALA A 36 -9.74 -15.43 -1.63
N ILE A 37 -8.60 -16.03 -1.26
CA ILE A 37 -7.29 -15.71 -1.85
C ILE A 37 -7.27 -16.03 -3.34
N ALA A 38 -7.83 -17.18 -3.75
CA ALA A 38 -7.90 -17.57 -5.16
C ALA A 38 -8.70 -16.57 -5.99
N VAL A 39 -9.87 -16.15 -5.50
CA VAL A 39 -10.71 -15.12 -6.15
C VAL A 39 -9.98 -13.79 -6.23
N LEU A 40 -9.41 -13.30 -5.13
CA LEU A 40 -8.70 -12.03 -5.08
C LEU A 40 -7.48 -12.01 -6.02
N ALA A 41 -6.68 -13.07 -6.02
CA ALA A 41 -5.53 -13.21 -6.90
C ALA A 41 -5.96 -13.30 -8.37
N PHE A 42 -6.96 -14.12 -8.68
CA PHE A 42 -7.48 -14.27 -10.04
C PHE A 42 -7.95 -12.94 -10.60
N PHE A 43 -8.90 -12.26 -9.95
CA PHE A 43 -9.44 -10.99 -10.44
C PHE A 43 -8.39 -9.88 -10.42
N GLY A 44 -7.54 -9.82 -9.39
CA GLY A 44 -6.49 -8.82 -9.25
C GLY A 44 -5.46 -8.89 -10.38
N PHE A 45 -4.89 -10.07 -10.64
CA PHE A 45 -3.91 -10.25 -11.72
C PHE A 45 -4.56 -10.13 -13.10
N THR A 46 -5.80 -10.59 -13.28
CA THR A 46 -6.53 -10.44 -14.55
C THR A 46 -6.73 -8.96 -14.89
N CYS A 47 -7.25 -8.17 -13.95
CA CYS A 47 -7.49 -6.73 -14.16
C CYS A 47 -6.18 -5.98 -14.38
N ALA A 48 -5.13 -6.30 -13.62
CA ALA A 48 -3.82 -5.70 -13.78
C ALA A 48 -3.20 -6.00 -15.15
N GLU A 49 -3.30 -7.25 -15.64
CA GLU A 49 -2.79 -7.67 -16.94
C GLU A 49 -3.56 -7.00 -18.09
N LEU A 50 -4.89 -6.89 -17.98
CA LEU A 50 -5.71 -6.12 -18.93
C LEU A 50 -5.25 -4.66 -19.01
N GLY A 51 -4.98 -4.03 -17.87
CA GLY A 51 -4.44 -2.67 -17.82
C GLY A 51 -3.06 -2.54 -18.49
N LYS A 52 -2.16 -3.51 -18.29
CA LYS A 52 -0.81 -3.50 -18.90
C LYS A 52 -0.84 -3.63 -20.42
N ARG A 53 -1.84 -4.31 -20.98
CA ARG A 53 -1.95 -4.56 -22.42
C ARG A 53 -2.53 -3.38 -23.21
N LEU A 54 -3.04 -2.35 -22.55
CA LEU A 54 -3.55 -1.15 -23.21
C LEU A 54 -2.41 -0.21 -23.64
N PRO A 55 -2.18 -0.01 -24.96
CA PRO A 55 -1.00 0.69 -25.46
C PRO A 55 -0.96 2.18 -25.07
N LEU A 56 -2.12 2.83 -24.94
CA LEU A 56 -2.20 4.26 -24.64
C LEU A 56 -1.98 4.58 -23.15
N LEU A 57 -2.40 3.68 -22.25
CA LEU A 57 -2.44 3.94 -20.79
C LEU A 57 -1.33 3.21 -20.01
N ARG A 58 -0.57 2.31 -20.66
CA ARG A 58 0.50 1.54 -20.01
C ARG A 58 1.52 2.43 -19.29
N ASN A 59 1.87 3.58 -19.88
CA ASN A 59 2.89 4.48 -19.34
C ASN A 59 2.40 5.34 -18.16
N ILE A 60 1.11 5.31 -17.85
CA ILE A 60 0.48 6.14 -16.81
C ILE A 60 0.16 5.31 -15.55
N GLY A 61 0.43 4.00 -15.56
CA GLY A 61 0.09 3.12 -14.42
C GLY A 61 -1.29 2.45 -14.55
N ALA A 62 -1.74 2.19 -15.79
CA ALA A 62 -3.00 1.51 -16.09
C ALA A 62 -3.22 0.21 -15.30
N ALA A 63 -2.17 -0.54 -14.99
CA ALA A 63 -2.28 -1.78 -14.21
C ALA A 63 -2.95 -1.55 -12.85
N ALA A 64 -2.51 -0.53 -12.11
CA ALA A 64 -3.05 -0.20 -10.79
C ALA A 64 -4.46 0.39 -10.87
N ILE A 65 -4.69 1.26 -11.86
CA ILE A 65 -6.01 1.85 -12.13
C ILE A 65 -7.02 0.73 -12.42
N PHE A 66 -6.69 -0.18 -13.34
CA PHE A 66 -7.60 -1.25 -13.73
C PHE A 66 -7.84 -2.23 -12.57
N ALA A 67 -6.80 -2.62 -11.84
CA ALA A 67 -6.93 -3.49 -10.67
C ALA A 67 -7.83 -2.90 -9.58
N THR A 68 -7.92 -1.57 -9.47
CA THR A 68 -8.72 -0.88 -8.45
C THR A 68 -10.16 -0.59 -8.92
N PHE A 69 -10.30 0.00 -10.11
CA PHE A 69 -11.58 0.52 -10.58
C PHE A 69 -12.42 -0.50 -11.34
N VAL A 70 -11.81 -1.48 -12.03
CA VAL A 70 -12.59 -2.48 -12.80
C VAL A 70 -13.40 -3.39 -11.87
N PRO A 71 -12.85 -3.98 -10.78
CA PRO A 71 -13.67 -4.77 -9.85
C PRO A 71 -14.81 -3.95 -9.21
N SER A 72 -14.53 -2.69 -8.90
CA SER A 72 -15.53 -1.75 -8.35
C SER A 72 -16.66 -1.49 -9.36
N ALA A 73 -16.32 -1.25 -10.63
CA ALA A 73 -17.28 -1.06 -11.71
C ALA A 73 -18.09 -2.34 -11.99
N LEU A 74 -17.45 -3.51 -12.04
CA LEU A 74 -18.13 -4.79 -12.23
C LEU A 74 -19.11 -5.10 -11.08
N THR A 75 -18.79 -4.66 -9.86
CA THR A 75 -19.69 -4.73 -8.70
C THR A 75 -20.87 -3.79 -8.87
N TYR A 76 -20.63 -2.55 -9.27
CA TYR A 76 -21.67 -1.53 -9.49
C TYR A 76 -22.65 -1.94 -10.61
N TYR A 77 -22.15 -2.50 -11.72
CA TYR A 77 -22.98 -2.99 -12.81
C TYR A 77 -23.58 -4.39 -12.58
N HIS A 78 -23.40 -4.97 -11.38
CA HIS A 78 -23.90 -6.31 -11.02
C HIS A 78 -23.45 -7.43 -11.96
N VAL A 79 -22.28 -7.29 -12.59
CA VAL A 79 -21.69 -8.32 -13.46
C VAL A 79 -21.07 -9.45 -12.63
N LEU A 80 -20.58 -9.13 -11.42
CA LEU A 80 -20.00 -10.13 -10.52
C LEU A 80 -21.09 -10.97 -9.82
N PRO A 81 -20.94 -12.31 -9.77
CA PRO A 81 -21.87 -13.17 -9.04
C PRO A 81 -21.94 -12.80 -7.55
N LYS A 82 -23.16 -12.72 -7.00
CA LYS A 82 -23.39 -12.43 -5.57
C LYS A 82 -22.58 -13.33 -4.62
N PRO A 83 -22.43 -14.66 -4.86
CA PRO A 83 -21.63 -15.50 -3.98
C PRO A 83 -20.16 -15.06 -3.88
N VAL A 84 -19.57 -14.59 -4.99
CA VAL A 84 -18.18 -14.11 -5.03
C VAL A 84 -18.03 -12.77 -4.30
N LEU A 85 -19.01 -11.88 -4.46
CA LEU A 85 -19.04 -10.60 -3.75
C LEU A 85 -19.19 -10.82 -2.24
N ASN A 86 -20.12 -11.68 -1.82
CA ASN A 86 -20.33 -12.00 -0.42
C ASN A 86 -19.08 -12.60 0.22
N LEU A 87 -18.45 -13.58 -0.44
CA LEU A 87 -17.17 -14.15 0.01
C LEU A 87 -16.12 -13.06 0.22
N THR A 88 -15.99 -12.13 -0.73
CA THR A 88 -14.97 -11.07 -0.68
C THR A 88 -15.22 -10.09 0.47
N VAL A 89 -16.48 -9.66 0.65
CA VAL A 89 -16.88 -8.75 1.73
C VAL A 89 -16.73 -9.41 3.09
N GLU A 90 -17.20 -10.65 3.22
CA GLU A 90 -17.12 -11.42 4.45
C GLU A 90 -15.67 -11.70 4.82
N PHE A 91 -14.84 -12.16 3.87
CA PHE A 91 -13.42 -12.37 4.08
C PHE A 91 -12.73 -11.09 4.57
N THR A 92 -12.97 -9.97 3.90
CA THR A 92 -12.32 -8.69 4.25
C THR A 92 -12.75 -8.18 5.63
N LYS A 93 -14.03 -8.28 5.98
CA LYS A 93 -14.57 -7.81 7.26
C LYS A 93 -14.24 -8.74 8.43
N SER A 94 -14.31 -10.07 8.23
CA SER A 94 -14.13 -11.04 9.31
C SER A 94 -12.66 -11.25 9.67
N THR A 95 -11.79 -11.36 8.67
CA THR A 95 -10.39 -11.73 8.90
C THR A 95 -9.52 -10.57 9.31
N ASN A 96 -9.97 -9.32 9.08
CA ASN A 96 -9.12 -8.14 9.26
C ASN A 96 -7.79 -8.25 8.49
N PHE A 97 -7.79 -9.00 7.37
CA PHE A 97 -6.60 -9.30 6.54
C PHE A 97 -5.84 -8.05 6.12
N LEU A 98 -6.54 -6.93 5.92
CA LEU A 98 -5.93 -5.64 5.60
C LEU A 98 -4.91 -5.19 6.67
N TYR A 99 -5.18 -5.41 7.96
CA TYR A 99 -4.25 -5.04 9.02
C TYR A 99 -2.98 -5.91 9.02
N LEU A 100 -3.12 -7.21 8.73
CA LEU A 100 -1.96 -8.10 8.56
C LEU A 100 -1.10 -7.66 7.37
N PHE A 101 -1.75 -7.27 6.27
CA PHE A 101 -1.08 -6.74 5.08
C PHE A 101 -0.35 -5.41 5.37
N ILE A 102 -1.02 -4.46 6.03
CA ILE A 102 -0.43 -3.17 6.45
C ILE A 102 0.77 -3.41 7.38
N ALA A 103 0.63 -4.30 8.36
CA ALA A 103 1.71 -4.66 9.27
C ALA A 103 2.93 -5.22 8.52
N SER A 104 2.68 -6.11 7.57
CA SER A 104 3.73 -6.74 6.76
C SER A 104 4.46 -5.73 5.87
N ILE A 105 3.75 -4.79 5.24
CA ILE A 105 4.36 -3.74 4.40
C ILE A 105 5.15 -2.74 5.23
N ILE A 106 4.59 -2.23 6.33
CA ILE A 106 5.28 -1.22 7.15
C ILE A 106 6.55 -1.82 7.76
N VAL A 107 6.45 -3.01 8.36
CA VAL A 107 7.60 -3.67 8.98
C VAL A 107 8.60 -4.12 7.91
N GLY A 108 8.14 -4.69 6.80
CA GLY A 108 8.99 -5.09 5.67
C GLY A 108 9.76 -3.92 5.07
N SER A 109 9.08 -2.80 4.79
CA SER A 109 9.71 -1.61 4.20
C SER A 109 10.75 -0.97 5.13
N ILE A 110 10.43 -0.79 6.42
CA ILE A 110 11.36 -0.20 7.39
C ILE A 110 12.55 -1.14 7.65
N LEU A 111 12.30 -2.44 7.85
CA LEU A 111 13.36 -3.41 8.12
C LEU A 111 14.23 -3.70 6.88
N SER A 112 13.72 -3.53 5.66
CA SER A 112 14.50 -3.68 4.42
C SER A 112 15.36 -2.47 4.08
N MET A 113 15.07 -1.28 4.62
CA MET A 113 15.80 -0.05 4.25
C MET A 113 17.21 0.00 4.87
N ASP A 114 18.23 0.40 4.13
CA ASP A 114 19.58 0.58 4.71
C ASP A 114 19.52 1.63 5.83
N ARG A 115 20.17 1.35 6.97
CA ARG A 115 20.28 2.26 8.11
C ARG A 115 20.90 3.62 7.76
N ARG A 116 21.90 3.66 6.87
CA ARG A 116 22.56 4.89 6.42
C ARG A 116 21.61 5.70 5.59
N VAL A 117 20.87 5.04 4.68
CA VAL A 117 19.79 5.66 3.91
C VAL A 117 18.65 6.11 4.82
N LEU A 118 18.33 5.38 5.90
CA LEU A 118 17.34 5.82 6.88
C LEU A 118 17.78 7.10 7.57
N ILE A 119 18.98 7.16 8.14
CA ILE A 119 19.43 8.33 8.92
C ILE A 119 19.77 9.52 8.02
N GLN A 120 20.55 9.32 6.95
CA GLN A 120 20.96 10.39 6.03
C GLN A 120 19.83 10.78 5.07
N GLY A 121 19.01 9.81 4.66
CA GLY A 121 17.83 10.05 3.84
C GLY A 121 16.67 10.62 4.62
N PHE A 122 16.60 10.46 5.95
CA PHE A 122 15.53 11.05 6.76
C PHE A 122 15.45 12.55 6.50
N LEU A 123 16.49 13.35 6.79
CA LEU A 123 16.41 14.80 6.56
C LEU A 123 16.26 15.17 5.08
N LYS A 124 16.96 14.47 4.17
CA LYS A 124 16.95 14.79 2.73
C LYS A 124 15.64 14.45 2.02
N ILE A 125 14.90 13.44 2.47
CA ILE A 125 13.58 13.05 1.92
C ILE A 125 12.46 13.72 2.72
N PHE A 126 12.60 13.80 4.05
CA PHE A 126 11.60 14.39 4.93
C PHE A 126 11.39 15.88 4.65
N VAL A 127 12.44 16.65 4.37
CA VAL A 127 12.29 18.10 4.10
C VAL A 127 11.47 18.35 2.82
N PRO A 128 11.80 17.79 1.64
CA PRO A 128 10.95 17.92 0.45
C PRO A 128 9.53 17.36 0.65
N LEU A 129 9.40 16.22 1.34
CA LEU A 129 8.09 15.61 1.61
C LEU A 129 7.23 16.51 2.52
N ALA A 130 7.81 17.05 3.59
CA ALA A 130 7.14 17.96 4.51
C ALA A 130 6.78 19.29 3.83
N ALA A 131 7.69 19.86 3.04
CA ALA A 131 7.43 21.06 2.26
C ALA A 131 6.29 20.84 1.25
N GLY A 132 6.32 19.72 0.52
CA GLY A 132 5.24 19.32 -0.39
C GLY A 132 3.90 19.10 0.34
N SER A 133 3.96 18.51 1.53
CA SER A 133 2.79 18.29 2.39
C SER A 133 2.17 19.61 2.88
N VAL A 134 2.99 20.56 3.31
CA VAL A 134 2.55 21.90 3.72
C VAL A 134 1.97 22.66 2.52
N ALA A 135 2.63 22.61 1.36
CA ALA A 135 2.13 23.24 0.14
C ALA A 135 0.77 22.64 -0.28
N ALA A 136 0.64 21.30 -0.25
CA ALA A 136 -0.61 20.61 -0.54
C ALA A 136 -1.72 20.98 0.47
N ALA A 137 -1.38 21.07 1.76
CA ALA A 137 -2.29 21.51 2.81
C ALA A 137 -2.82 22.93 2.57
N ILE A 138 -1.92 23.88 2.26
CA ILE A 138 -2.28 25.27 2.00
C ILE A 138 -3.12 25.39 0.74
N VAL A 139 -2.63 24.87 -0.39
CA VAL A 139 -3.30 25.00 -1.70
C VAL A 139 -4.63 24.26 -1.69
N GLY A 140 -4.66 23.02 -1.22
CA GLY A 140 -5.88 22.22 -1.16
C GLY A 140 -6.95 22.86 -0.26
N THR A 141 -6.55 23.33 0.92
CA THR A 141 -7.49 23.99 1.84
C THR A 141 -7.96 25.33 1.28
N ALA A 142 -7.08 26.15 0.69
CA ALA A 142 -7.45 27.43 0.10
C ALA A 142 -8.46 27.25 -1.04
N VAL A 143 -8.22 26.31 -1.94
CA VAL A 143 -9.14 26.02 -3.06
C VAL A 143 -10.49 25.51 -2.56
N GLY A 144 -10.52 24.55 -1.63
CA GLY A 144 -11.79 24.06 -1.10
C GLY A 144 -12.56 25.10 -0.30
N THR A 145 -11.86 26.00 0.40
CA THR A 145 -12.49 27.12 1.12
C THR A 145 -13.07 28.14 0.13
N ALA A 146 -12.37 28.43 -0.97
CA ALA A 146 -12.86 29.30 -2.04
C ALA A 146 -14.10 28.73 -2.75
N LEU A 147 -14.22 27.40 -2.81
CA LEU A 147 -15.41 26.70 -3.31
C LEU A 147 -16.56 26.62 -2.30
N GLY A 148 -16.39 27.19 -1.09
CA GLY A 148 -17.45 27.26 -0.08
C GLY A 148 -17.57 26.02 0.83
N LEU A 149 -16.62 25.08 0.79
CA LEU A 149 -16.66 23.85 1.62
C LEU A 149 -16.24 24.09 3.08
N GLY A 150 -15.60 25.23 3.37
CA GLY A 150 -15.08 25.59 4.69
C GLY A 150 -13.73 24.95 5.02
N ALA A 151 -12.81 25.74 5.60
CA ALA A 151 -11.41 25.35 5.79
C ALA A 151 -11.23 24.07 6.63
N ARG A 152 -11.96 23.93 7.74
CA ARG A 152 -11.86 22.75 8.61
C ARG A 152 -12.32 21.49 7.89
N HIS A 153 -13.41 21.57 7.12
CA HIS A 153 -13.93 20.42 6.41
C HIS A 153 -12.98 20.00 5.28
N THR A 154 -12.53 20.96 4.48
CA THR A 154 -11.57 20.69 3.40
C THR A 154 -10.27 20.09 3.92
N LEU A 155 -9.69 20.65 4.98
CA LEU A 155 -8.44 20.13 5.53
C LEU A 155 -8.60 18.70 6.06
N LEU A 156 -9.59 18.46 6.93
CA LEU A 156 -9.74 17.19 7.64
C LEU A 156 -10.32 16.07 6.79
N TYR A 157 -11.29 16.35 5.90
CA TYR A 157 -12.02 15.30 5.18
C TYR A 157 -11.60 15.14 3.72
N ILE A 158 -10.80 16.06 3.18
CA ILE A 158 -10.32 15.99 1.79
C ILE A 158 -8.80 15.94 1.77
N VAL A 159 -8.11 16.97 2.25
CA VAL A 159 -6.67 17.12 2.04
C VAL A 159 -5.85 16.13 2.87
N VAL A 160 -6.11 16.03 4.18
CA VAL A 160 -5.41 15.07 5.06
C VAL A 160 -5.61 13.62 4.59
N PRO A 161 -6.84 13.16 4.25
CA PRO A 161 -7.03 11.82 3.70
C PRO A 161 -6.26 11.56 2.40
N ILE A 162 -6.27 12.50 1.46
CA ILE A 162 -5.52 12.36 0.19
C ILE A 162 -4.02 12.19 0.48
N MET A 163 -3.49 12.87 1.50
CA MET A 163 -2.09 12.79 1.92
C MET A 163 -1.76 11.56 2.78
N ALA A 164 -2.75 10.82 3.27
CA ALA A 164 -2.56 9.77 4.27
C ALA A 164 -1.92 8.47 3.73
N GLY A 165 -1.63 8.37 2.43
CA GLY A 165 -1.01 7.16 1.85
C GLY A 165 -2.01 6.14 1.29
N GLY A 166 -3.16 6.60 0.80
CA GLY A 166 -4.13 5.74 0.11
C GLY A 166 -5.08 5.00 1.05
N VAL A 167 -5.81 4.00 0.52
CA VAL A 167 -6.94 3.38 1.24
C VAL A 167 -6.46 2.49 2.39
N GLY A 168 -5.50 1.60 2.14
CA GLY A 168 -5.02 0.63 3.12
C GLY A 168 -4.20 1.27 4.24
N GLU A 169 -3.17 2.01 3.86
CA GLU A 169 -2.17 2.55 4.81
C GLU A 169 -2.64 3.85 5.49
N GLY A 170 -3.54 4.60 4.84
CA GLY A 170 -3.95 5.93 5.27
C GLY A 170 -5.40 6.04 5.72
N ALA A 171 -6.34 5.84 4.81
CA ALA A 171 -7.75 6.10 5.04
C ALA A 171 -8.31 5.25 6.19
N ILE A 172 -7.93 3.97 6.28
CA ILE A 172 -8.38 3.08 7.35
C ILE A 172 -7.85 3.54 8.72
N PRO A 173 -6.52 3.69 8.95
CA PRO A 173 -6.02 4.18 10.24
C PRO A 173 -6.50 5.58 10.60
N LEU A 174 -6.62 6.47 9.61
CA LEU A 174 -7.13 7.83 9.82
C LEU A 174 -8.59 7.81 10.28
N SER A 175 -9.42 6.94 9.70
CA SER A 175 -10.82 6.79 10.08
C SER A 175 -10.98 6.23 11.49
N ILE A 176 -10.07 5.36 11.94
CA ILE A 176 -10.02 4.89 13.33
C ILE A 176 -9.69 6.06 14.25
N GLY A 177 -8.63 6.80 13.96
CA GLY A 177 -8.25 7.96 14.77
C GLY A 177 -9.37 9.00 14.85
N TYR A 178 -10.01 9.33 13.73
CA TYR A 178 -11.13 10.27 13.73
C TYR A 178 -12.37 9.73 14.44
N SER A 179 -12.67 8.43 14.31
CA SER A 179 -13.76 7.78 15.04
C SER A 179 -13.56 7.92 16.55
N GLU A 180 -12.33 7.76 17.02
CA GLU A 180 -11.98 7.85 18.43
C GLU A 180 -12.04 9.28 18.97
N LEU A 181 -11.54 10.27 18.21
CA LEU A 181 -11.59 11.69 18.58
C LEU A 181 -12.99 12.32 18.46
N MET A 182 -13.77 11.91 17.47
CA MET A 182 -15.07 12.53 17.14
C MET A 182 -16.28 11.72 17.64
N HIS A 183 -16.05 10.55 18.25
CA HIS A 183 -17.07 9.61 18.73
C HIS A 183 -18.09 9.19 17.67
N LEU A 184 -17.70 9.21 16.39
CA LEU A 184 -18.50 8.75 15.26
C LEU A 184 -18.10 7.32 14.88
N PRO A 185 -19.01 6.48 14.34
CA PRO A 185 -18.65 5.16 13.87
C PRO A 185 -17.56 5.22 12.77
N GLN A 186 -16.54 4.37 12.89
CA GLN A 186 -15.45 4.27 11.91
C GLN A 186 -15.97 4.08 10.48
N GLY A 187 -17.03 3.30 10.29
CA GLY A 187 -17.61 3.04 8.97
C GLY A 187 -18.13 4.31 8.28
N GLU A 188 -18.73 5.23 9.04
CA GLU A 188 -19.22 6.51 8.51
C GLU A 188 -18.06 7.44 8.16
N MET A 189 -17.07 7.52 9.05
CA MET A 189 -15.84 8.29 8.82
C MET A 189 -15.10 7.79 7.58
N PHE A 190 -14.95 6.47 7.44
CA PHE A 190 -14.32 5.83 6.30
C PHE A 190 -15.10 6.10 5.01
N ALA A 191 -16.43 5.99 5.04
CA ALA A 191 -17.28 6.30 3.88
C ALA A 191 -17.14 7.77 3.43
N MET A 192 -16.90 8.71 4.36
CA MET A 192 -16.71 10.12 4.06
C MET A 192 -15.35 10.40 3.40
N VAL A 193 -14.28 9.76 3.89
CA VAL A 193 -12.91 10.01 3.39
C VAL A 193 -12.53 9.16 2.18
N LEU A 194 -13.24 8.06 1.93
CA LEU A 194 -12.92 7.13 0.85
C LEU A 194 -12.98 7.76 -0.55
N PRO A 195 -14.04 8.50 -0.96
CA PRO A 195 -14.09 9.09 -2.29
C PRO A 195 -12.96 10.09 -2.58
N PRO A 196 -12.64 11.05 -1.68
CA PRO A 196 -11.47 11.93 -1.84
C PRO A 196 -10.16 11.16 -2.00
N VAL A 197 -9.92 10.13 -1.18
CA VAL A 197 -8.70 9.30 -1.23
C VAL A 197 -8.56 8.59 -2.57
N MET A 198 -9.65 8.01 -3.07
CA MET A 198 -9.63 7.30 -4.36
C MET A 198 -9.39 8.26 -5.53
N LEU A 199 -10.04 9.42 -5.53
CA LEU A 199 -9.85 10.44 -6.56
C LEU A 199 -8.42 11.02 -6.51
N GLY A 200 -7.92 11.29 -5.30
CA GLY A 200 -6.56 11.76 -5.07
C GLY A 200 -5.53 10.74 -5.58
N SER A 201 -5.71 9.46 -5.28
CA SER A 201 -4.84 8.38 -5.75
C SER A 201 -4.84 8.25 -7.28
N LEU A 202 -6.02 8.31 -7.91
CA LEU A 202 -6.14 8.29 -9.37
C LEU A 202 -5.42 9.49 -10.00
N THR A 203 -5.64 10.68 -9.44
CA THR A 203 -4.99 11.91 -9.91
C THR A 203 -3.47 11.83 -9.75
N ALA A 204 -2.97 11.32 -8.63
CA ALA A 204 -1.54 11.13 -8.38
C ALA A 204 -0.90 10.15 -9.38
N ILE A 205 -1.59 9.06 -9.72
CA ILE A 205 -1.13 8.10 -10.75
C ILE A 205 -1.02 8.82 -12.12
N ILE A 206 -2.06 9.58 -12.51
CA ILE A 206 -2.07 10.32 -13.78
C ILE A 206 -0.94 11.37 -13.83
N LEU A 207 -0.79 12.16 -12.77
CA LEU A 207 0.26 13.18 -12.66
C LEU A 207 1.66 12.56 -12.65
N SER A 208 1.85 11.41 -12.01
CA SER A 208 3.13 10.69 -12.02
C SER A 208 3.51 10.22 -13.43
N GLY A 209 2.55 9.69 -14.19
CA GLY A 209 2.75 9.35 -15.59
C GLY A 209 3.03 10.57 -16.47
N ALA A 210 2.35 11.69 -16.23
CA ALA A 210 2.61 12.95 -16.92
C ALA A 210 4.01 13.51 -16.61
N LEU A 211 4.46 13.44 -15.36
CA LEU A 211 5.80 13.83 -14.93
C LEU A 211 6.89 12.95 -15.55
N ASP A 212 6.68 11.63 -15.65
CA ASP A 212 7.60 10.73 -16.36
C ASP A 212 7.73 11.09 -17.85
N MET A 213 6.60 11.37 -18.51
CA MET A 213 6.61 11.83 -19.90
C MET A 213 7.31 13.19 -20.07
N LEU A 214 7.09 14.12 -19.13
CA LEU A 214 7.75 15.42 -19.13
C LEU A 214 9.27 15.29 -18.91
N GLY A 215 9.70 14.42 -17.98
CA GLY A 215 11.11 14.15 -17.72
C GLY A 215 11.84 13.57 -18.93
N LYS A 216 11.17 12.73 -19.73
CA LYS A 216 11.72 12.21 -21.00
C LYS A 216 11.86 13.29 -22.08
N ARG A 217 10.97 14.30 -22.08
CA ARG A 217 11.04 15.43 -23.02
C ARG A 217 12.03 16.50 -22.60
N LEU A 218 12.18 16.72 -21.29
CA LEU A 218 13.05 17.72 -20.69
C LEU A 218 14.08 17.04 -19.77
N PRO A 219 15.22 16.56 -20.33
CA PRO A 219 16.22 15.78 -19.58
C PRO A 219 16.81 16.50 -18.37
N HIS A 220 16.76 17.83 -18.34
CA HIS A 220 17.27 18.64 -17.22
C HIS A 220 16.38 18.59 -15.95
N LEU A 221 15.12 18.14 -16.07
CA LEU A 221 14.19 18.03 -14.94
C LEU A 221 14.16 16.62 -14.33
N THR A 222 14.83 15.64 -14.96
CA THR A 222 14.79 14.24 -14.55
C THR A 222 16.14 13.79 -14.01
N GLY A 223 16.11 13.01 -12.93
CA GLY A 223 17.26 12.23 -12.46
C GLY A 223 17.30 10.81 -13.03
N ASN A 224 16.46 10.48 -14.02
CA ASN A 224 16.33 9.16 -14.64
C ASN A 224 16.18 8.03 -13.60
N GLY A 225 15.28 8.24 -12.64
CA GLY A 225 15.04 7.30 -11.55
C GLY A 225 15.96 7.46 -10.34
N ARG A 226 16.89 8.42 -10.36
CA ARG A 226 17.70 8.80 -9.19
C ARG A 226 17.17 10.11 -8.59
N LEU A 227 16.90 10.11 -7.29
CA LEU A 227 16.48 11.31 -6.57
C LEU A 227 17.67 12.23 -6.24
N GLN A 228 18.89 11.72 -6.30
CA GLN A 228 20.10 12.40 -5.87
C GLN A 228 20.91 12.91 -7.06
N VAL A 229 21.30 14.19 -6.99
CA VAL A 229 22.18 14.85 -7.97
C VAL A 229 23.63 14.67 -7.50
N GLY A 230 24.46 14.01 -8.31
CA GLY A 230 25.92 14.02 -8.13
C GLY A 230 26.59 12.79 -7.51
N GLU A 231 25.89 11.69 -7.22
CA GLU A 231 26.54 10.45 -6.78
C GLU A 231 26.62 9.41 -7.89
N SER A 232 27.80 9.39 -8.54
CA SER A 232 28.24 8.33 -9.45
C SER A 232 29.00 7.19 -8.74
N GLY A 233 28.87 7.00 -7.41
CA GLY A 233 29.60 5.91 -6.75
C GLY A 233 29.27 5.49 -5.32
N ASP A 234 28.69 6.34 -4.45
CA ASP A 234 28.72 6.05 -2.99
C ASP A 234 27.38 5.71 -2.31
N MET A 235 26.24 5.85 -3.00
CA MET A 235 24.95 5.33 -2.52
C MET A 235 24.18 4.54 -3.58
N THR A 236 24.88 3.70 -4.36
CA THR A 236 24.24 2.41 -4.61
C THR A 236 24.04 1.78 -3.23
N PRO A 237 22.84 1.27 -2.87
CA PRO A 237 22.84 0.24 -1.85
C PRO A 237 23.94 -0.72 -2.33
N GLU A 238 24.93 -1.03 -1.49
CA GLU A 238 25.60 -2.29 -1.72
C GLU A 238 24.43 -3.26 -1.76
N SER A 239 24.07 -3.68 -2.96
CA SER A 239 23.59 -5.01 -3.15
C SER A 239 24.74 -5.85 -2.60
N GLU A 240 24.78 -6.02 -1.28
CA GLU A 240 24.80 -7.36 -0.76
C GLU A 240 23.72 -8.06 -1.56
N GLU A 241 24.14 -8.58 -2.72
CA GLU A 241 23.54 -9.76 -3.29
C GLU A 241 23.27 -10.61 -2.06
N LEU A 242 22.00 -10.94 -1.83
CA LEU A 242 21.62 -11.95 -0.85
C LEU A 242 22.36 -13.23 -1.28
N ARG A 243 23.62 -13.36 -0.85
CA ARG A 243 24.51 -14.49 -1.08
C ARG A 243 24.21 -15.63 -0.11
N GLY A 244 23.11 -15.50 0.64
CA GLY A 244 22.46 -16.59 1.34
C GLY A 244 21.13 -16.89 0.68
N HIS A 245 20.82 -18.18 0.52
CA HIS A 245 19.46 -18.61 0.26
C HIS A 245 18.54 -17.90 1.26
N VAL A 246 17.54 -17.15 0.77
CA VAL A 246 16.43 -16.68 1.60
C VAL A 246 15.71 -17.93 2.07
N ASP A 247 16.13 -18.42 3.24
CA ASP A 247 15.52 -19.60 3.84
C ASP A 247 14.11 -19.22 4.32
N VAL A 248 13.18 -20.17 4.21
CA VAL A 248 11.78 -20.01 4.63
C VAL A 248 11.71 -19.55 6.08
N SER A 249 12.67 -19.98 6.90
CA SER A 249 12.88 -19.56 8.29
C SER A 249 13.02 -18.04 8.45
N HIS A 250 13.74 -17.37 7.54
CA HIS A 250 13.93 -15.91 7.59
C HIS A 250 12.65 -15.16 7.23
N ILE A 251 11.90 -15.66 6.23
CA ILE A 251 10.59 -15.10 5.84
C ILE A 251 9.59 -15.28 6.99
N ALA A 252 9.55 -16.46 7.59
CA ALA A 252 8.70 -16.74 8.75
C ALA A 252 9.06 -15.85 9.95
N GLY A 253 10.36 -15.67 10.22
CA GLY A 253 10.83 -14.76 11.27
C GLY A 253 10.43 -13.31 11.04
N ALA A 254 10.51 -12.82 9.79
CA ALA A 254 10.03 -11.49 9.42
C ALA A 254 8.50 -11.36 9.61
N GLY A 255 7.73 -12.36 9.21
CA GLY A 255 6.28 -12.41 9.41
C GLY A 255 5.89 -12.37 10.89
N ILE A 256 6.51 -13.19 11.73
CA ILE A 256 6.28 -13.20 13.18
C ILE A 256 6.66 -11.86 13.80
N THR A 257 7.76 -11.25 13.34
CA THR A 257 8.17 -9.91 13.80
C THR A 257 7.12 -8.86 13.45
N ALA A 258 6.57 -8.89 12.24
CA ALA A 258 5.51 -7.96 11.82
C ALA A 258 4.24 -8.12 12.66
N ILE A 259 3.81 -9.36 12.90
CA ILE A 259 2.66 -9.66 13.76
C ILE A 259 2.91 -9.19 15.19
N THR A 260 4.10 -9.45 15.73
CA THR A 260 4.46 -9.05 17.10
C THR A 260 4.42 -7.53 17.26
N LEU A 261 5.04 -6.79 16.34
CA LEU A 261 5.01 -5.32 16.38
C LEU A 261 3.59 -4.77 16.24
N TYR A 262 2.75 -5.39 15.41
CA TYR A 262 1.35 -5.02 15.29
C TYR A 262 0.57 -5.29 16.60
N LEU A 263 0.77 -6.44 17.25
CA LEU A 263 0.14 -6.75 18.54
C LEU A 263 0.59 -5.79 19.65
N VAL A 264 1.86 -5.40 19.67
CA VAL A 264 2.34 -4.35 20.58
C VAL A 264 1.70 -3.00 20.23
N GLY A 265 1.52 -2.69 18.95
CA GLY A 265 0.76 -1.52 18.49
C GLY A 265 -0.69 -1.52 18.97
N LEU A 266 -1.38 -2.67 18.95
CA LEU A 266 -2.73 -2.82 19.49
C LEU A 266 -2.76 -2.64 21.01
N MET A 267 -1.73 -3.10 21.72
CA MET A 267 -1.62 -2.85 23.17
C MET A 267 -1.40 -1.37 23.46
N ALA A 268 -0.53 -0.71 22.69
CA ALA A 268 -0.28 0.73 22.80
C ALA A 268 -1.56 1.53 22.48
N HIS A 269 -2.38 1.08 21.53
CA HIS A 269 -3.68 1.67 21.26
C HIS A 269 -4.61 1.60 22.47
N LYS A 270 -4.70 0.44 23.15
CA LYS A 270 -5.51 0.33 24.38
C LYS A 270 -5.01 1.17 25.55
N LEU A 271 -3.71 1.41 25.65
CA LEU A 271 -3.10 2.15 26.77
C LEU A 271 -3.09 3.66 26.54
N PHE A 272 -2.80 4.10 25.30
CA PHE A 272 -2.51 5.50 24.98
C PHE A 272 -3.48 6.11 23.95
N GLY A 273 -4.44 5.35 23.41
CA GLY A 273 -5.40 5.82 22.40
C GLY A 273 -4.78 6.11 21.03
N LEU A 274 -3.54 5.67 20.78
CA LEU A 274 -2.87 5.88 19.48
C LEU A 274 -3.29 4.77 18.50
N PRO A 275 -3.71 5.07 17.26
CA PRO A 275 -4.06 4.03 16.29
C PRO A 275 -2.93 3.00 16.12
N ALA A 276 -3.27 1.71 16.20
CA ALA A 276 -2.28 0.64 16.24
C ALA A 276 -1.22 0.67 15.12
N PRO A 277 -1.56 0.98 13.84
CA PRO A 277 -0.57 1.10 12.77
C PRO A 277 0.44 2.23 12.97
N VAL A 278 0.01 3.34 13.58
CA VAL A 278 0.89 4.49 13.87
C VAL A 278 1.87 4.12 14.98
N ALA A 279 1.36 3.54 16.08
CA ALA A 279 2.20 3.06 17.18
C ALA A 279 3.22 2.01 16.69
N MET A 280 2.76 1.07 15.86
CA MET A 280 3.61 0.06 15.23
C MET A 280 4.72 0.67 14.38
N LEU A 281 4.45 1.73 13.60
CA LEU A 281 5.46 2.41 12.79
C LEU A 281 6.57 3.02 13.66
N PHE A 282 6.20 3.72 14.74
CA PHE A 282 7.19 4.25 15.68
C PHE A 282 8.04 3.14 16.31
N LEU A 283 7.40 2.04 16.72
CA LEU A 283 8.10 0.89 17.29
C LEU A 283 9.05 0.25 16.27
N ALA A 284 8.63 0.08 15.01
CA ALA A 284 9.47 -0.49 13.97
C ALA A 284 10.73 0.37 13.71
N VAL A 285 10.57 1.71 13.67
CA VAL A 285 11.69 2.64 13.57
C VAL A 285 12.60 2.55 14.79
N LEU A 286 12.05 2.53 16.00
CA LEU A 286 12.83 2.39 17.24
C LEU A 286 13.63 1.08 17.27
N VAL A 287 13.02 -0.05 16.89
CA VAL A 287 13.71 -1.34 16.81
C VAL A 287 14.86 -1.29 15.81
N LYS A 288 14.64 -0.65 14.66
CA LYS A 288 15.69 -0.46 13.64
C LYS A 288 16.86 0.39 14.16
N LEU A 289 16.56 1.48 14.87
CA LEU A 289 17.58 2.37 15.45
C LEU A 289 18.28 1.73 16.66
N ALA A 290 17.58 0.98 17.50
CA ALA A 290 18.16 0.29 18.66
C ALA A 290 19.14 -0.80 18.24
N ARG A 291 18.84 -1.54 17.16
CA ARG A 291 19.79 -2.47 16.53
C ARG A 291 21.04 -1.77 15.96
N ALA A 292 21.05 -0.45 15.85
CA ALA A 292 22.25 0.31 15.48
C ALA A 292 23.25 0.50 16.64
N GLY A 293 22.79 0.36 17.90
CA GLY A 293 23.65 0.39 19.08
C GLY A 293 24.15 -0.98 19.54
N SER A 294 23.61 -2.07 18.98
CA SER A 294 24.10 -3.43 19.22
C SER A 294 25.23 -3.73 18.23
N PRO A 295 26.45 -4.09 18.66
CA PRO A 295 27.46 -4.58 17.73
C PRO A 295 26.90 -5.79 16.98
N PRO A 296 27.23 -5.98 15.69
CA PRO A 296 26.83 -7.17 14.96
C PRO A 296 27.28 -8.41 15.75
N PRO A 297 26.47 -9.48 15.84
CA PRO A 297 26.90 -10.71 16.46
C PRO A 297 28.21 -11.16 15.77
N PRO A 298 29.24 -11.53 16.54
CA PRO A 298 30.51 -11.95 15.97
C PRO A 298 30.30 -13.33 15.35
N HIS A 299 29.97 -13.38 14.06
CA HIS A 299 30.13 -14.59 13.27
C HIS A 299 31.27 -14.40 12.27
N ALA A 300 32.17 -15.37 12.29
CA ALA A 300 33.16 -15.66 11.27
C ALA A 300 34.39 -14.72 11.21
N ALA A 301 35.01 -14.46 12.36
CA ALA A 301 36.47 -14.55 12.37
C ALA A 301 36.83 -16.04 12.24
N ARG A 302 37.30 -16.42 11.05
CA ARG A 302 37.85 -17.73 10.65
C ARG A 302 36.85 -18.82 10.24
N ARG A 303 36.96 -19.13 8.94
CA ARG A 303 36.70 -20.41 8.23
C ARG A 303 35.26 -20.74 7.89
#